data_AF-A0A372Q0P3-F1
#
_entry.id   AF-A0A372Q0P3-F1
#
_cell.length_a   1.000
_cell.length_b   1.000
_cell.length_c   1.000
_cell.angle_alpha   90.00
_cell.angle_beta   90.00
_cell.angle_gamma   90.00
#
_symmetry.space_group_name_H-M   'P 1'
#
loop_
_entity.id
_entity.type
_entity.pdbx_description
1 polymer ?
#
loop_
_entity_poly.entity_id
_entity_poly.type
_entity_poly.pdbx_seq_one_letter_code
_entity_poly.pdbx_strand_id
1 'polypeptide(L)'
;MKFAKVLRTELVPEWKKAYIDYKELKRLISFIKRSMGEQQSSQQSNKQSDQQSRHEQERCESLNANGSNSMNSTEISIPIPEQTERRFSNLSSKSGSFIDKIKSFSKGRKSSLKNSSQKQSPLISYDTLWEQINPQEKRFFNAIEENLDKVEKFYEMKLSESLKRFNELVEQYKIMKESIIKKKLKENEAWPKKLSLIMQEIEHLPTSTKSKSVSFTTQEDDGQFAEIKFHIKHDLDYKHAKKLIKKALLEFYRGTILLKNYGILNKTGFVKILKKYDKATKRNGGEIYLPRISNYNFANLSSINNLIQETEDFYINNFEQGARSRAMKKLRLPNKGLNTYYFVTWRVGLYIGLSLPILVRAIELGINMYTWTKAGINYKFIFEFDPRHNLNYRQYCEVILND
;
A
#
# COMPACT_ATOMS: atom_id res chain seq x y z
N MET A 1 11.00 9.05 -11.73
CA MET A 1 11.40 7.71 -11.21
C MET A 1 11.04 6.58 -12.17
N LYS A 2 11.79 5.47 -12.18
CA LYS A 2 11.50 4.27 -12.99
C LYS A 2 10.25 3.55 -12.43
N PHE A 3 9.22 3.33 -13.25
CA PHE A 3 7.95 2.71 -12.82
C PHE A 3 8.14 1.33 -12.15
N ALA A 4 9.07 0.52 -12.63
CA ALA A 4 9.37 -0.78 -12.01
C ALA A 4 9.88 -0.68 -10.55
N LYS A 5 10.40 0.48 -10.12
CA LYS A 5 10.74 0.75 -8.71
C LYS A 5 9.48 1.10 -7.93
N VAL A 6 8.63 1.97 -8.50
CA VAL A 6 7.34 2.38 -7.93
C VAL A 6 6.43 1.17 -7.70
N LEU A 7 6.30 0.29 -8.70
CA LEU A 7 5.51 -0.93 -8.56
C LEU A 7 6.01 -1.80 -7.40
N ARG A 8 7.33 -1.94 -7.23
CA ARG A 8 7.91 -2.73 -6.14
C ARG A 8 7.75 -2.11 -4.75
N THR A 9 7.76 -0.79 -4.65
CA THR A 9 7.63 -0.10 -3.36
C THR A 9 6.19 0.07 -2.91
N GLU A 10 5.25 0.15 -3.85
CA GLU A 10 3.85 0.48 -3.58
C GLU A 10 2.91 -0.74 -3.74
N LEU A 11 3.44 -1.91 -4.13
CA LEU A 11 2.64 -3.13 -4.16
C LEU A 11 2.27 -3.57 -2.74
N VAL A 12 1.10 -4.17 -2.62
CA VAL A 12 0.69 -4.85 -1.39
C VAL A 12 1.45 -6.17 -1.31
N PRO A 13 2.23 -6.43 -0.25
CA PRO A 13 3.04 -7.66 -0.14
C PRO A 13 2.21 -8.94 -0.28
N GLU A 14 1.00 -8.95 0.30
CA GLU A 14 0.06 -10.07 0.25
C GLU A 14 -0.43 -10.37 -1.17
N TRP A 15 -0.52 -9.36 -2.04
CA TRP A 15 -1.07 -9.50 -3.39
C TRP A 15 0.00 -9.53 -4.47
N LYS A 16 1.28 -9.64 -4.09
CA LYS A 16 2.43 -9.55 -4.99
C LYS A 16 2.30 -10.41 -6.25
N LYS A 17 1.77 -11.64 -6.12
CA LYS A 17 1.60 -12.60 -7.23
C LYS A 17 0.48 -12.20 -8.21
N ALA A 18 -0.51 -11.43 -7.73
CA ALA A 18 -1.65 -11.00 -8.53
C ALA A 18 -1.34 -9.79 -9.42
N TYR A 19 -0.29 -9.01 -9.11
CA TYR A 19 0.13 -7.89 -9.93
C TYR A 19 0.68 -8.33 -11.30
N ILE A 20 0.66 -7.39 -12.25
CA ILE A 20 1.31 -7.53 -13.55
C ILE A 20 2.80 -7.92 -13.43
N ASP A 21 3.22 -8.96 -14.18
CA ASP A 21 4.61 -9.42 -14.26
C ASP A 21 5.45 -8.51 -15.16
N TYR A 22 5.59 -7.25 -14.72
CA TYR A 22 6.25 -6.18 -15.48
C TYR A 22 7.71 -6.50 -15.84
N LYS A 23 8.37 -7.35 -15.05
CA LYS A 23 9.76 -7.79 -15.30
C LYS A 23 9.82 -8.73 -16.50
N GLU A 24 8.90 -9.68 -16.59
CA GLU A 24 8.84 -10.68 -17.67
C GLU A 24 8.45 -10.04 -18.99
N LEU A 25 7.39 -9.23 -18.99
CA LEU A 25 6.96 -8.50 -20.18
C LEU A 25 8.08 -7.60 -20.73
N LYS A 26 8.90 -7.00 -19.85
CA LYS A 26 10.06 -6.22 -20.27
C LYS A 26 11.15 -7.09 -20.91
N ARG A 27 11.35 -8.33 -20.44
CA ARG A 27 12.29 -9.29 -21.04
C ARG A 27 11.82 -9.68 -22.44
N LEU A 28 10.53 -9.99 -22.60
CA LEU A 28 9.93 -10.31 -23.91
C LEU A 28 10.10 -9.17 -24.92
N ILE A 29 9.87 -7.91 -24.52
CA ILE A 29 10.12 -6.75 -25.39
C ILE A 29 11.61 -6.64 -25.76
N SER A 30 12.51 -6.94 -24.81
CA SER A 30 13.96 -6.89 -25.08
C SER A 30 14.38 -7.97 -26.08
N PHE A 31 13.74 -9.14 -26.01
CA PHE A 31 13.92 -10.24 -26.97
C PHE A 31 13.43 -9.86 -28.37
N ILE A 32 12.21 -9.32 -28.47
CA ILE A 32 11.64 -8.82 -29.75
C ILE A 32 12.56 -7.77 -30.39
N LYS A 33 13.07 -6.83 -29.58
CA LYS A 33 14.00 -5.80 -30.07
C LYS A 33 15.28 -6.41 -30.66
N ARG A 34 15.81 -7.46 -30.04
CA ARG A 34 17.03 -8.14 -30.50
C ARG A 34 16.77 -8.92 -31.79
N SER A 35 15.69 -9.70 -31.85
CA SER A 35 15.34 -10.47 -33.06
C SER A 35 15.06 -9.57 -34.27
N MET A 36 14.46 -8.40 -34.06
CA MET A 36 14.25 -7.41 -35.14
C MET A 36 15.57 -6.76 -35.60
N GLY A 37 16.52 -6.54 -34.70
CA GLY A 37 17.86 -6.05 -35.05
C GLY A 37 18.64 -7.09 -35.86
N GLU A 38 18.56 -8.37 -35.49
CA GLU A 38 19.19 -9.48 -36.22
C GLU A 38 18.59 -9.63 -37.63
N GLN A 39 17.26 -9.54 -37.79
CA GLN A 39 16.59 -9.56 -39.11
C GLN A 39 16.99 -8.40 -40.03
N GLN A 40 17.18 -7.18 -39.49
CA GLN A 40 17.66 -6.03 -40.28
C GLN A 40 19.13 -6.19 -40.69
N SER A 41 19.95 -6.81 -39.84
CA SER A 41 21.37 -7.08 -40.11
C SER A 41 21.56 -8.11 -41.22
N SER A 42 20.78 -9.20 -41.18
CA SER A 42 20.80 -10.24 -42.22
C SER A 42 20.28 -9.77 -43.58
N GLN A 43 19.32 -8.83 -43.61
CA GLN A 43 18.87 -8.22 -44.86
C GLN A 43 19.87 -7.23 -45.47
N GLN A 44 20.71 -6.58 -44.65
CA GLN A 44 21.81 -5.74 -45.15
C GLN A 44 22.99 -6.55 -45.68
N SER A 45 23.34 -7.69 -45.04
CA SER A 45 24.40 -8.56 -45.56
C SER A 45 24.00 -9.23 -46.88
N ASN A 46 22.74 -9.68 -47.02
CA ASN A 46 22.26 -10.24 -48.29
C ASN A 46 22.20 -9.19 -49.42
N LYS A 47 21.87 -7.94 -49.11
CA LYS A 47 21.89 -6.86 -50.12
C LYS A 47 23.31 -6.48 -50.55
N GLN A 48 24.29 -6.58 -49.65
CA GLN A 48 25.70 -6.35 -50.00
C GLN A 48 26.29 -7.50 -50.81
N SER A 49 25.94 -8.76 -50.52
CA SER A 49 26.36 -9.90 -51.35
C SER A 49 25.69 -9.90 -52.73
N ASP A 50 24.43 -9.45 -52.84
CA ASP A 50 23.74 -9.30 -54.13
C ASP A 50 24.26 -8.10 -54.96
N GLN A 51 24.78 -7.06 -54.30
CA GLN A 51 25.46 -5.94 -54.96
C GLN A 51 26.88 -6.30 -55.38
N GLN A 52 27.61 -7.11 -54.59
CA GLN A 52 28.94 -7.59 -54.95
C GLN A 52 28.91 -8.59 -56.11
N SER A 53 27.93 -9.49 -56.15
CA SER A 53 27.74 -10.41 -57.27
C SER A 53 27.30 -9.67 -58.55
N ARG A 54 26.47 -8.62 -58.46
CA ARG A 54 26.18 -7.73 -59.61
C ARG A 54 27.40 -6.93 -60.08
N HIS A 55 28.22 -6.42 -59.16
CA HIS A 55 29.44 -5.68 -59.52
C HIS A 55 30.53 -6.57 -60.13
N GLU A 56 30.64 -7.84 -59.73
CA GLU A 56 31.56 -8.80 -60.38
C GLU A 56 31.06 -9.20 -61.77
N GLN A 57 29.74 -9.25 -61.98
CA GLN A 57 29.15 -9.55 -63.29
C GLN A 57 29.30 -8.37 -64.28
N GLU A 58 29.15 -7.12 -63.82
CA GLU A 58 29.42 -5.91 -64.63
C GLU A 58 30.93 -5.64 -64.85
N ARG A 59 31.81 -6.11 -63.95
CA ARG A 59 33.27 -5.97 -64.08
C ARG A 59 33.87 -6.92 -65.12
N CYS A 60 33.23 -8.06 -65.38
CA CYS A 60 33.62 -8.97 -66.47
C CYS A 60 33.18 -8.46 -67.85
N GLU A 61 32.20 -7.57 -67.94
CA GLU A 61 31.70 -7.00 -69.20
C GLU A 61 32.42 -5.70 -69.63
N SER A 62 33.21 -5.07 -68.75
CA SER A 62 33.80 -3.74 -68.99
C SER A 62 35.31 -3.71 -69.30
N LEU A 63 35.96 -4.87 -69.52
CA LEU A 63 37.37 -4.95 -69.92
C LEU A 63 37.60 -4.79 -71.44
N ASN A 64 36.79 -3.98 -72.12
CA ASN A 64 37.05 -3.62 -73.52
C ASN A 64 36.60 -2.20 -73.85
N ALA A 65 37.31 -1.19 -73.33
CA ALA A 65 37.43 0.13 -73.97
C ALA A 65 38.49 0.99 -73.26
N ASN A 66 39.35 1.59 -74.07
CA ASN A 66 40.51 2.40 -73.72
C ASN A 66 40.18 3.76 -73.08
N GLY A 67 41.19 4.34 -72.41
CA GLY A 67 41.64 5.68 -72.79
C GLY A 67 41.57 6.83 -71.77
N SER A 68 42.70 7.05 -71.10
CA SER A 68 43.38 8.35 -70.86
C SER A 68 42.75 9.55 -70.11
N ASN A 69 43.53 10.00 -69.12
CA ASN A 69 43.86 11.38 -68.70
C ASN A 69 42.80 12.31 -68.09
N SER A 70 43.03 12.76 -66.84
CA SER A 70 43.53 14.12 -66.51
C SER A 70 43.30 14.46 -65.02
N MET A 71 44.03 15.47 -64.56
CA MET A 71 44.54 15.78 -63.23
C MET A 71 43.72 16.84 -62.45
N ASN A 72 44.00 16.92 -61.13
CA ASN A 72 43.95 18.10 -60.21
C ASN A 72 42.59 18.52 -59.60
N SER A 73 42.46 19.05 -58.37
CA SER A 73 43.27 19.11 -57.13
C SER A 73 42.46 19.89 -56.05
N THR A 74 42.62 19.53 -54.76
CA THR A 74 42.38 20.34 -53.51
C THR A 74 40.95 20.87 -53.25
N GLU A 75 40.40 20.94 -52.04
CA GLU A 75 40.94 21.51 -50.80
C GLU A 75 40.08 21.12 -49.55
N ILE A 76 40.67 21.33 -48.37
CA ILE A 76 40.26 20.94 -47.02
C ILE A 76 39.42 22.05 -46.35
N SER A 77 38.41 21.71 -45.53
CA SER A 77 38.07 22.53 -44.33
C SER A 77 37.17 21.80 -43.32
N ILE A 78 37.55 21.93 -42.04
CA ILE A 78 36.83 21.56 -40.81
C ILE A 78 36.38 22.88 -40.14
N PRO A 79 35.25 22.93 -39.40
CA PRO A 79 35.36 23.31 -37.99
C PRO A 79 34.43 22.57 -37.00
N ILE A 80 34.89 22.60 -35.75
CA ILE A 80 34.42 22.03 -34.47
C ILE A 80 33.35 22.97 -33.81
N PRO A 81 32.46 22.49 -32.92
CA PRO A 81 31.35 23.27 -32.35
C PRO A 81 31.66 23.97 -31.01
N GLU A 82 31.04 25.13 -30.80
CA GLU A 82 31.13 25.98 -29.60
C GLU A 82 29.97 25.74 -28.62
N GLN A 83 30.32 25.71 -27.34
CA GLN A 83 29.47 25.43 -26.18
C GLN A 83 28.64 26.65 -25.74
N THR A 84 27.43 26.42 -25.23
CA THR A 84 26.82 27.31 -24.23
C THR A 84 26.10 26.51 -23.14
N GLU A 85 26.67 26.52 -21.94
CA GLU A 85 26.02 26.14 -20.69
C GLU A 85 25.06 27.26 -20.23
N ARG A 86 23.84 26.89 -19.82
CA ARG A 86 23.14 27.62 -18.75
C ARG A 86 22.56 26.66 -17.73
N ARG A 87 23.03 26.86 -16.49
CA ARG A 87 22.62 26.26 -15.22
C ARG A 87 21.12 26.37 -14.98
N PHE A 88 20.52 25.34 -14.39
CA PHE A 88 19.31 25.49 -13.58
C PHE A 88 19.56 24.91 -12.19
N SER A 89 19.60 25.81 -11.21
CA SER A 89 19.50 25.53 -9.80
C SER A 89 18.03 25.35 -9.38
N ASN A 90 17.89 24.73 -8.21
CA ASN A 90 16.75 24.78 -7.29
C ASN A 90 15.72 23.63 -7.36
N LEU A 91 16.14 22.58 -6.66
CA LEU A 91 15.37 21.68 -5.82
C LEU A 91 14.40 22.43 -4.90
N SER A 92 13.11 22.10 -4.94
CA SER A 92 12.21 22.29 -3.81
C SER A 92 11.15 21.18 -3.80
N SER A 93 11.12 20.46 -2.68
CA SER A 93 10.32 19.28 -2.40
C SER A 93 8.92 19.65 -1.89
N LYS A 94 7.87 19.15 -2.52
CA LYS A 94 6.56 18.97 -1.89
C LYS A 94 6.02 17.58 -2.22
N SER A 95 5.94 16.76 -1.18
CA SER A 95 5.40 15.40 -1.20
C SER A 95 3.88 15.43 -1.35
N GLY A 96 3.37 15.29 -2.57
CA GLY A 96 1.94 15.10 -2.86
C GLY A 96 1.45 13.67 -2.59
N SER A 97 0.12 13.49 -2.58
CA SER A 97 -0.54 12.21 -2.35
C SER A 97 -0.07 11.13 -3.33
N PHE A 98 -0.13 9.84 -2.97
CA PHE A 98 0.22 8.70 -3.83
C PHE A 98 -0.41 8.81 -5.24
N ILE A 99 -1.66 9.25 -5.31
CA ILE A 99 -2.40 9.49 -6.56
C ILE A 99 -1.78 10.64 -7.37
N ASP A 100 -1.28 11.69 -6.72
CA ASP A 100 -0.59 12.81 -7.37
C ASP A 100 0.76 12.38 -7.93
N LYS A 101 1.45 11.48 -7.22
CA LYS A 101 2.68 10.84 -7.69
C LYS A 101 2.41 10.03 -8.96
N ILE A 102 1.30 9.27 -9.03
CA ILE A 102 0.90 8.52 -10.24
C ILE A 102 0.46 9.45 -11.38
N LYS A 103 -0.36 10.48 -11.09
CA LYS A 103 -0.78 11.49 -12.08
C LYS A 103 0.39 12.30 -12.64
N SER A 104 1.44 12.55 -11.86
CA SER A 104 2.67 13.20 -12.34
C SER A 104 3.40 12.36 -13.40
N PHE A 105 3.23 11.04 -13.41
CA PHE A 105 3.78 10.17 -14.46
C PHE A 105 2.97 10.15 -15.75
N SER A 106 1.73 10.64 -15.76
CA SER A 106 0.90 10.79 -16.97
C SER A 106 0.99 12.21 -17.56
N LYS A 107 1.19 13.25 -16.73
CA LYS A 107 1.48 14.62 -17.18
C LYS A 107 2.96 14.78 -17.51
N GLY A 108 3.37 14.41 -18.73
CA GLY A 108 4.77 14.54 -19.13
C GLY A 108 5.10 14.21 -20.58
N ARG A 109 4.39 14.84 -21.54
CA ARG A 109 4.91 15.37 -22.82
C ARG A 109 3.72 15.94 -23.59
N LYS A 110 3.53 17.27 -23.53
CA LYS A 110 2.82 17.95 -24.60
C LYS A 110 3.72 17.83 -25.82
N SER A 111 3.35 17.00 -26.79
CA SER A 111 3.88 17.10 -28.14
C SER A 111 3.45 18.46 -28.66
N SER A 112 4.42 19.36 -28.83
CA SER A 112 4.26 20.49 -29.76
C SER A 112 3.80 19.89 -31.09
N LEU A 113 2.55 20.18 -31.46
CA LEU A 113 2.05 19.97 -32.81
C LEU A 113 2.85 20.90 -33.72
N LYS A 114 3.95 20.39 -34.26
CA LYS A 114 4.48 20.87 -35.55
C LYS A 114 3.85 20.01 -36.62
N ASN A 115 3.09 20.68 -37.49
CA ASN A 115 2.53 20.13 -38.71
C ASN A 115 3.63 19.40 -39.49
N SER A 116 3.51 18.07 -39.55
CA SER A 116 4.17 17.25 -40.54
C SER A 116 3.04 16.40 -41.13
N SER A 117 2.67 16.72 -42.36
CA SER A 117 1.70 15.99 -43.17
C SER A 117 2.09 14.51 -43.24
N GLN A 118 1.60 13.71 -42.29
CA GLN A 118 1.72 12.25 -42.33
C GLN A 118 0.61 11.74 -43.24
N LYS A 119 1.03 11.15 -44.36
CA LYS A 119 0.22 10.21 -45.13
C LYS A 119 -0.51 9.29 -44.16
N GLN A 120 -1.84 9.35 -44.15
CA GLN A 120 -2.69 8.37 -43.47
C GLN A 120 -2.37 7.00 -44.08
N SER A 121 -1.58 6.20 -43.37
CA SER A 121 -1.55 4.76 -43.63
C SER A 121 -2.93 4.19 -43.27
N PRO A 122 -3.49 3.25 -44.04
CA PRO A 122 -4.85 2.76 -43.85
C PRO A 122 -5.01 2.20 -42.43
N LEU A 123 -6.16 2.47 -41.81
CA LEU A 123 -6.58 1.84 -40.56
C LEU A 123 -6.73 0.33 -40.79
N ILE A 124 -5.70 -0.43 -40.42
CA ILE A 124 -5.65 -1.90 -40.52
C ILE A 124 -6.41 -2.47 -39.32
N SER A 125 -7.52 -3.15 -39.59
CA SER A 125 -8.42 -3.80 -38.62
C SER A 125 -7.67 -4.84 -37.76
N TYR A 126 -8.15 -5.08 -36.53
CA TYR A 126 -7.57 -5.98 -35.53
C TYR A 126 -7.11 -7.33 -36.12
N ASP A 127 -7.93 -7.94 -36.98
CA ASP A 127 -7.68 -9.25 -37.56
C ASP A 127 -6.53 -9.27 -38.59
N THR A 128 -6.32 -8.16 -39.31
CA THR A 128 -5.26 -8.07 -40.35
C THR A 128 -3.84 -7.86 -39.80
N LEU A 129 -3.70 -7.46 -38.53
CA LEU A 129 -2.39 -7.41 -37.85
C LEU A 129 -1.96 -8.78 -37.32
N TRP A 130 -2.90 -9.66 -36.97
CA TRP A 130 -2.60 -10.96 -36.36
C TRP A 130 -1.95 -11.99 -37.30
N GLU A 131 -2.17 -11.87 -38.60
CA GLU A 131 -1.57 -12.77 -39.60
C GLU A 131 -0.11 -12.44 -39.96
N GLN A 132 0.37 -11.23 -39.65
CA GLN A 132 1.73 -10.77 -39.98
C GLN A 132 2.67 -10.65 -38.76
N ILE A 133 2.22 -11.07 -37.58
CA ILE A 133 2.96 -10.90 -36.32
C ILE A 133 4.05 -11.97 -36.19
N ASN A 134 5.29 -11.51 -35.97
CA ASN A 134 6.45 -12.35 -35.69
C ASN A 134 6.12 -13.30 -34.50
N PRO A 135 6.48 -14.60 -34.54
CA PRO A 135 6.21 -15.54 -33.44
C PRO A 135 6.63 -15.03 -32.05
N GLN A 136 7.62 -14.14 -31.98
CA GLN A 136 8.05 -13.51 -30.73
C GLN A 136 7.10 -12.41 -30.22
N GLU A 137 6.46 -11.67 -31.12
CA GLU A 137 5.43 -10.69 -30.78
C GLU A 137 4.15 -11.39 -30.30
N LYS A 138 3.78 -12.53 -30.93
CA LYS A 138 2.66 -13.36 -30.48
C LYS A 138 2.83 -13.84 -29.03
N ARG A 139 4.05 -14.29 -28.66
CA ARG A 139 4.37 -14.66 -27.26
C ARG A 139 4.18 -13.50 -26.28
N PHE A 140 4.53 -12.28 -26.68
CA PHE A 140 4.35 -11.09 -25.84
C PHE A 140 2.87 -10.74 -25.62
N PHE A 141 2.04 -10.79 -26.67
CA PHE A 141 0.61 -10.51 -26.54
C PHE A 141 -0.11 -11.60 -25.75
N ASN A 142 0.21 -12.88 -25.96
CA ASN A 142 -0.30 -13.97 -25.13
C ASN A 142 0.02 -13.76 -23.64
N ALA A 143 1.27 -13.36 -23.34
CA ALA A 143 1.67 -13.05 -21.96
C ALA A 143 0.94 -11.82 -21.39
N ILE A 144 0.59 -10.83 -22.22
CA ILE A 144 -0.26 -9.70 -21.81
C ILE A 144 -1.66 -10.19 -21.46
N GLU A 145 -2.26 -11.01 -22.31
CA GLU A 145 -3.62 -11.53 -22.10
C GLU A 145 -3.69 -12.39 -20.84
N GLU A 146 -2.72 -13.29 -20.62
CA GLU A 146 -2.63 -14.07 -19.39
C GLU A 146 -2.49 -13.17 -18.15
N ASN A 147 -1.69 -12.11 -18.23
CA ASN A 147 -1.56 -11.14 -17.14
C ASN A 147 -2.83 -10.32 -16.92
N LEU A 148 -3.57 -9.99 -17.98
CA LEU A 148 -4.85 -9.29 -17.89
C LEU A 148 -5.89 -10.15 -17.20
N ASP A 149 -6.03 -11.41 -17.62
CA ASP A 149 -6.97 -12.36 -17.01
C ASP A 149 -6.63 -12.64 -15.55
N LYS A 150 -5.33 -12.77 -15.23
CA LYS A 150 -4.85 -12.92 -13.85
C LYS A 150 -5.24 -11.73 -12.99
N VAL A 151 -5.00 -10.51 -13.48
CA VAL A 151 -5.31 -9.27 -12.75
C VAL A 151 -6.80 -9.09 -12.57
N GLU A 152 -7.59 -9.39 -13.61
CA GLU A 152 -9.04 -9.25 -13.60
C GLU A 152 -9.69 -10.26 -12.66
N LYS A 153 -9.38 -11.55 -12.77
CA LYS A 153 -9.89 -12.60 -11.88
C LYS A 153 -9.64 -12.26 -10.41
N PHE A 154 -8.44 -11.78 -10.09
CA PHE A 154 -8.12 -11.35 -8.73
C PHE A 154 -8.92 -10.12 -8.30
N TYR A 155 -9.08 -9.13 -9.18
CA TYR A 155 -9.84 -7.91 -8.89
C TYR A 155 -11.32 -8.21 -8.66
N GLU A 156 -11.96 -9.00 -9.51
CA GLU A 156 -13.37 -9.38 -9.38
C GLU A 156 -13.63 -10.21 -8.12
N MET A 157 -12.76 -11.17 -7.83
CA MET A 157 -12.80 -11.92 -6.59
C MET A 157 -12.72 -10.98 -5.38
N LYS A 158 -11.76 -10.04 -5.37
CA LYS A 158 -11.61 -9.10 -4.24
C LYS A 158 -12.73 -8.06 -4.16
N LEU A 159 -13.30 -7.65 -5.29
CA LEU A 159 -14.44 -6.75 -5.33
C LEU A 159 -15.69 -7.42 -4.75
N SER A 160 -15.98 -8.65 -5.17
CA SER A 160 -17.12 -9.41 -4.64
C SER A 160 -16.97 -9.74 -3.15
N GLU A 161 -15.76 -10.11 -2.69
CA GLU A 161 -15.45 -10.28 -1.26
C GLU A 161 -15.68 -8.97 -0.48
N SER A 162 -15.26 -7.84 -1.03
CA SER A 162 -15.44 -6.52 -0.41
C SER A 162 -16.92 -6.13 -0.31
N LEU A 163 -17.71 -6.41 -1.35
CA LEU A 163 -19.15 -6.16 -1.34
C LEU A 163 -19.88 -7.01 -0.29
N LYS A 164 -19.57 -8.31 -0.23
CA LYS A 164 -20.14 -9.22 0.79
C LYS A 164 -19.82 -8.75 2.19
N ARG A 165 -18.53 -8.48 2.45
CA ARG A 165 -18.07 -7.99 3.76
C ARG A 165 -18.70 -6.66 4.16
N PHE A 166 -18.94 -5.76 3.21
CA PHE A 166 -19.65 -4.51 3.49
C PHE A 166 -21.08 -4.76 3.94
N ASN A 167 -21.83 -5.61 3.20
CA ASN A 167 -23.20 -5.96 3.54
C ASN A 167 -23.29 -6.62 4.91
N GLU A 168 -22.39 -7.56 5.22
CA GLU A 168 -22.30 -8.19 6.54
C GLU A 168 -22.06 -7.16 7.65
N LEU A 169 -21.15 -6.20 7.45
CA LEU A 169 -20.89 -5.14 8.44
C LEU A 169 -22.09 -4.22 8.64
N VAL A 170 -22.81 -3.90 7.56
CA VAL A 170 -24.04 -3.12 7.61
C VAL A 170 -25.13 -3.88 8.37
N GLU A 171 -25.29 -5.17 8.11
CA GLU A 171 -26.24 -6.05 8.78
C GLU A 171 -25.93 -6.22 10.26
N GLN A 172 -24.69 -6.53 10.62
CA GLN A 172 -24.22 -6.60 12.01
C GLN A 172 -24.51 -5.30 12.76
N TYR A 173 -24.28 -4.15 12.11
CA TYR A 173 -24.60 -2.86 12.70
C TYR A 173 -26.10 -2.64 12.88
N LYS A 174 -26.93 -3.02 11.91
CA LYS A 174 -28.39 -2.93 12.01
C LYS A 174 -28.92 -3.77 13.17
N ILE A 175 -28.52 -5.04 13.26
CA ILE A 175 -28.89 -5.96 14.35
C ILE A 175 -28.48 -5.35 15.71
N MET A 176 -27.24 -4.85 15.80
CA MET A 176 -26.73 -4.20 17.01
C MET A 176 -27.52 -2.92 17.36
N LYS A 177 -28.06 -2.19 16.39
CA LYS A 177 -28.87 -0.99 16.63
C LYS A 177 -30.31 -1.35 17.03
N GLU A 178 -30.90 -2.34 16.38
CA GLU A 178 -32.26 -2.83 16.66
C GLU A 178 -32.37 -3.46 18.04
N SER A 179 -31.34 -4.17 18.52
CA SER A 179 -31.32 -4.71 19.88
C SER A 179 -31.44 -3.62 20.95
N ILE A 180 -30.86 -2.43 20.71
CA ILE A 180 -31.04 -1.27 21.58
C ILE A 180 -32.47 -0.74 21.52
N ILE A 181 -33.04 -0.64 20.31
CA ILE A 181 -34.40 -0.09 20.12
C ILE A 181 -35.41 -0.99 20.81
N LYS A 182 -35.31 -2.31 20.63
CA LYS A 182 -36.15 -3.30 21.32
C LYS A 182 -35.99 -3.23 22.84
N LYS A 183 -34.77 -2.97 23.35
CA LYS A 183 -34.53 -2.74 24.78
C LYS A 183 -35.27 -1.49 25.29
N LYS A 184 -35.12 -0.35 24.61
CA LYS A 184 -35.80 0.90 24.97
C LYS A 184 -37.32 0.77 24.94
N LEU A 185 -37.86 0.03 23.98
CA LEU A 185 -39.30 -0.24 23.89
C LEU A 185 -39.81 -1.07 25.07
N LYS A 186 -39.12 -2.17 25.41
CA LYS A 186 -39.47 -2.99 26.59
C LYS A 186 -39.37 -2.22 27.90
N GLU A 187 -38.35 -1.39 28.05
CA GLU A 187 -38.18 -0.52 29.21
C GLU A 187 -39.35 0.47 29.31
N ASN A 188 -39.68 1.16 28.21
CA ASN A 188 -40.83 2.08 28.14
C ASN A 188 -42.19 1.42 28.38
N GLU A 189 -42.39 0.15 28.02
CA GLU A 189 -43.62 -0.60 28.32
C GLU A 189 -43.70 -1.08 29.79
N ALA A 190 -42.56 -1.28 30.45
CA ALA A 190 -42.50 -1.69 31.85
C ALA A 190 -42.70 -0.51 32.82
N TRP A 191 -42.23 0.69 32.46
CA TRP A 191 -42.40 1.92 33.24
C TRP A 191 -43.85 2.23 33.66
N PRO A 192 -44.87 2.19 32.79
CA PRO A 192 -46.26 2.44 33.19
C PRO A 192 -46.81 1.38 34.15
N LYS A 193 -46.40 0.11 34.02
CA LYS A 193 -46.80 -0.97 34.96
C LYS A 193 -46.13 -0.81 36.33
N LYS A 194 -44.89 -0.34 36.35
CA LYS A 194 -44.15 -0.02 37.58
C LYS A 194 -44.74 1.21 38.29
N LEU A 195 -45.10 2.23 37.52
CA LEU A 195 -45.84 3.40 38.00
C LEU A 195 -47.23 3.04 38.52
N SER A 196 -47.98 2.16 37.85
CA SER A 196 -49.30 1.74 38.33
C SER A 196 -49.22 0.94 39.64
N LEU A 197 -48.20 0.09 39.81
CA LEU A 197 -47.95 -0.62 41.07
C LEU A 197 -47.59 0.35 42.20
N ILE A 198 -46.74 1.35 41.93
CA ILE A 198 -46.38 2.38 42.91
C ILE A 198 -47.58 3.27 43.26
N MET A 199 -48.40 3.64 42.26
CA MET A 199 -49.63 4.41 42.48
C MET A 199 -50.65 3.62 43.32
N GLN A 200 -50.77 2.31 43.07
CA GLN A 200 -51.61 1.40 43.86
C GLN A 200 -51.08 1.28 45.31
N GLU A 201 -49.77 1.17 45.50
CA GLU A 201 -49.15 1.16 46.84
C GLU A 201 -49.39 2.48 47.60
N ILE A 202 -49.37 3.62 46.91
CA ILE A 202 -49.62 4.96 47.50
C ILE A 202 -51.10 5.16 47.86
N GLU A 203 -52.02 4.54 47.13
CA GLU A 203 -53.47 4.63 47.39
C GLU A 203 -53.91 3.89 48.68
N HIS A 204 -53.04 3.03 49.22
CA HIS A 204 -53.30 2.25 50.43
C HIS A 204 -52.62 2.80 51.70
N LEU A 205 -51.98 3.98 51.66
CA LEU A 205 -51.45 4.61 52.87
C LEU A 205 -52.54 5.41 53.61
N PRO A 206 -52.79 5.14 54.91
CA PRO A 206 -53.70 5.96 55.70
C PRO A 206 -53.07 7.34 55.93
N THR A 207 -53.81 8.39 55.60
CA THR A 207 -53.46 9.79 55.84
C THR A 207 -53.48 10.08 57.35
N SER A 208 -52.36 9.90 58.03
CA SER A 208 -52.14 10.55 59.31
C SER A 208 -50.66 10.86 59.55
N THR A 209 -50.44 12.12 59.87
CA THR A 209 -49.17 12.78 60.11
C THR A 209 -48.46 12.21 61.34
N LYS A 210 -47.18 11.86 61.19
CA LYS A 210 -46.07 12.39 62.00
C LYS A 210 -44.73 11.77 61.61
N SER A 211 -43.75 12.64 61.45
CA SER A 211 -42.34 12.36 61.24
C SER A 211 -41.81 11.32 62.23
N LYS A 212 -41.23 10.24 61.70
CA LYS A 212 -40.22 9.45 62.39
C LYS A 212 -39.14 9.07 61.39
N SER A 213 -37.92 9.50 61.70
CA SER A 213 -36.68 9.07 61.07
C SER A 213 -36.61 7.54 61.10
N VAL A 214 -36.67 6.91 59.93
CA VAL A 214 -36.43 5.47 59.79
C VAL A 214 -34.98 5.28 59.36
N SER A 215 -34.21 4.73 60.30
CA SER A 215 -32.89 4.16 60.09
C SER A 215 -32.93 3.10 59.00
N PHE A 216 -32.09 3.29 57.99
CA PHE A 216 -31.87 2.39 56.86
C PHE A 216 -31.21 1.09 57.35
N THR A 217 -32.01 0.06 57.63
CA THR A 217 -31.51 -1.32 57.71
C THR A 217 -31.49 -1.91 56.30
N THR A 218 -30.29 -2.18 55.81
CA THR A 218 -30.03 -2.82 54.53
C THR A 218 -30.57 -4.26 54.55
N GLN A 219 -31.72 -4.47 53.92
CA GLN A 219 -32.09 -5.79 53.38
C GLN A 219 -31.59 -5.84 51.94
N GLU A 220 -30.81 -6.88 51.65
CA GLU A 220 -30.23 -7.16 50.34
C GLU A 220 -31.36 -7.44 49.33
N ASP A 221 -31.61 -6.44 48.48
CA ASP A 221 -32.51 -6.56 47.33
C ASP A 221 -31.72 -7.15 46.15
N ASP A 222 -31.53 -8.47 46.20
CA ASP A 222 -30.74 -9.27 45.25
C ASP A 222 -31.20 -9.07 43.79
N GLY A 223 -32.49 -8.74 43.60
CA GLY A 223 -33.10 -8.50 42.29
C GLY A 223 -32.59 -7.21 41.63
N GLN A 224 -32.51 -6.11 42.39
CA GLN A 224 -32.01 -4.83 41.86
C GLN A 224 -30.51 -4.91 41.53
N PHE A 225 -29.73 -5.59 42.36
CA PHE A 225 -28.30 -5.74 42.12
C PHE A 225 -28.02 -6.65 40.91
N ALA A 226 -28.82 -7.70 40.70
CA ALA A 226 -28.76 -8.56 39.52
C ALA A 226 -29.18 -7.81 38.24
N GLU A 227 -30.24 -6.98 38.31
CA GLU A 227 -30.73 -6.18 37.19
C GLU A 227 -29.71 -5.09 36.78
N ILE A 228 -29.10 -4.42 37.76
CA ILE A 228 -28.02 -3.45 37.55
C ILE A 228 -26.78 -4.14 36.97
N LYS A 229 -26.37 -5.29 37.50
CA LYS A 229 -25.22 -6.06 36.99
C LYS A 229 -25.47 -6.59 35.58
N PHE A 230 -26.69 -7.01 35.27
CA PHE A 230 -27.12 -7.42 33.93
C PHE A 230 -27.11 -6.24 32.95
N HIS A 231 -27.64 -5.07 33.36
CA HIS A 231 -27.63 -3.84 32.56
C HIS A 231 -26.21 -3.34 32.28
N ILE A 232 -25.35 -3.32 33.30
CA ILE A 232 -23.93 -2.95 33.18
C ILE A 232 -23.22 -3.91 32.22
N LYS A 233 -23.41 -5.23 32.36
CA LYS A 233 -22.81 -6.24 31.48
C LYS A 233 -23.25 -6.09 30.02
N HIS A 234 -24.54 -5.87 29.76
CA HIS A 234 -25.07 -5.68 28.41
C HIS A 234 -24.67 -4.34 27.78
N ASP A 235 -24.58 -3.26 28.55
CA ASP A 235 -24.10 -1.96 28.05
C ASP A 235 -22.59 -2.00 27.73
N LEU A 236 -21.82 -2.78 28.51
CA LEU A 236 -20.42 -3.12 28.20
C LEU A 236 -20.33 -3.93 26.90
N ASP A 237 -21.20 -4.91 26.71
CA ASP A 237 -21.25 -5.74 25.49
C ASP A 237 -21.59 -4.90 24.24
N TYR A 238 -22.56 -3.99 24.34
CA TYR A 238 -22.89 -3.07 23.25
C TYR A 238 -21.74 -2.11 22.90
N LYS A 239 -21.12 -1.48 23.92
CA LYS A 239 -19.96 -0.59 23.70
C LYS A 239 -18.81 -1.35 23.06
N HIS A 240 -18.60 -2.60 23.47
CA HIS A 240 -17.60 -3.49 22.90
C HIS A 240 -17.92 -3.85 21.44
N ALA A 241 -19.14 -4.31 21.16
CA ALA A 241 -19.62 -4.63 19.81
C ALA A 241 -19.51 -3.41 18.86
N LYS A 242 -19.93 -2.23 19.32
CA LYS A 242 -19.81 -0.98 18.55
C LYS A 242 -18.35 -0.64 18.25
N LYS A 243 -17.43 -0.86 19.20
CA LYS A 243 -15.98 -0.66 19.01
C LYS A 243 -15.41 -1.67 18.01
N LEU A 244 -15.84 -2.93 18.07
CA LEU A 244 -15.42 -3.98 17.14
C LEU A 244 -15.88 -3.68 15.71
N ILE A 245 -17.16 -3.36 15.51
CA ILE A 245 -17.70 -2.99 14.19
C ILE A 245 -16.98 -1.75 13.65
N LYS A 246 -16.74 -0.75 14.52
CA LYS A 246 -15.98 0.45 14.14
C LYS A 246 -14.56 0.10 13.66
N LYS A 247 -13.87 -0.82 14.35
CA LYS A 247 -12.53 -1.30 13.97
C LYS A 247 -12.58 -2.10 12.66
N ALA A 248 -13.53 -3.01 12.52
CA ALA A 248 -13.71 -3.84 11.34
C ALA A 248 -14.02 -3.00 10.10
N LEU A 249 -14.85 -1.96 10.23
CA LEU A 249 -15.15 -1.02 9.14
C LEU A 249 -13.92 -0.19 8.74
N LEU A 250 -13.08 0.21 9.70
CA LEU A 250 -11.81 0.90 9.42
C LEU A 250 -10.83 0.00 8.66
N GLU A 251 -10.72 -1.27 9.05
CA GLU A 251 -9.90 -2.26 8.35
C GLU A 251 -10.44 -2.55 6.94
N PHE A 252 -11.76 -2.68 6.81
CA PHE A 252 -12.45 -2.83 5.53
C PHE A 252 -12.18 -1.63 4.59
N TYR A 253 -12.36 -0.40 5.08
CA TYR A 253 -12.08 0.82 4.32
C TYR A 253 -10.61 0.91 3.84
N ARG A 254 -9.67 0.43 4.67
CA ARG A 254 -8.26 0.31 4.22
C ARG A 254 -8.13 -0.70 3.08
N GLY A 255 -8.78 -1.86 3.20
CA GLY A 255 -8.80 -2.88 2.15
C GLY A 255 -9.33 -2.35 0.82
N THR A 256 -10.42 -1.58 0.82
CA THR A 256 -11.00 -1.00 -0.42
C THR A 256 -10.10 0.06 -1.04
N ILE A 257 -9.39 0.86 -0.24
CA ILE A 257 -8.35 1.78 -0.73
C ILE A 257 -7.19 1.00 -1.38
N LEU A 258 -6.73 -0.08 -0.75
CA LEU A 258 -5.68 -0.93 -1.32
C LEU A 258 -6.12 -1.52 -2.66
N LEU A 259 -7.37 -1.99 -2.77
CA LEU A 259 -7.93 -2.54 -4.00
C LEU A 259 -8.03 -1.47 -5.11
N LYS A 260 -8.43 -0.25 -4.76
CA LYS A 260 -8.38 0.91 -5.68
C LYS A 260 -6.96 1.19 -6.17
N ASN A 261 -5.98 1.19 -5.26
CA ASN A 261 -4.57 1.39 -5.61
C ASN A 261 -4.03 0.27 -6.51
N TYR A 262 -4.46 -0.98 -6.26
CA TYR A 262 -4.16 -2.13 -7.10
C TYR A 262 -4.64 -1.92 -8.54
N GLY A 263 -5.91 -1.53 -8.75
CA GLY A 263 -6.45 -1.25 -10.08
C GLY A 263 -5.67 -0.14 -10.82
N ILE A 264 -5.37 0.96 -10.12
CA ILE A 264 -4.60 2.08 -10.67
C ILE A 264 -3.18 1.66 -11.07
N LEU A 265 -2.48 0.91 -10.21
CA LEU A 265 -1.11 0.45 -10.47
C LEU A 265 -1.06 -0.51 -11.66
N ASN A 266 -1.99 -1.47 -11.73
CA ASN A 266 -2.03 -2.43 -12.83
C ASN A 266 -2.39 -1.76 -14.16
N LYS A 267 -3.44 -0.91 -14.20
CA LYS A 267 -3.79 -0.11 -15.39
C LYS A 267 -2.60 0.71 -15.88
N THR A 268 -1.91 1.39 -14.96
CA THR A 268 -0.69 2.16 -15.27
C THR A 268 0.43 1.27 -15.79
N GLY A 269 0.58 0.06 -15.24
CA GLY A 269 1.55 -0.93 -15.68
C GLY A 269 1.33 -1.38 -17.12
N PHE A 270 0.09 -1.73 -17.47
CA PHE A 270 -0.29 -2.10 -18.83
C PHE A 270 -0.09 -0.95 -19.82
N VAL A 271 -0.52 0.27 -19.49
CA VAL A 271 -0.28 1.44 -20.35
C VAL A 271 1.22 1.66 -20.57
N LYS A 272 2.05 1.49 -19.53
CA LYS A 272 3.50 1.69 -19.64
C LYS A 272 4.21 0.56 -20.39
N ILE A 273 3.74 -0.67 -20.30
CA ILE A 273 4.36 -1.79 -21.02
C ILE A 273 4.02 -1.72 -22.51
N LEU A 274 2.79 -1.35 -22.86
CA LEU A 274 2.37 -1.10 -24.24
C LEU A 274 3.14 0.07 -24.86
N LYS A 275 3.25 1.22 -24.17
CA LYS A 275 4.10 2.34 -24.64
C LYS A 275 5.57 1.94 -24.83
N LYS A 276 6.06 0.97 -24.07
CA LYS A 276 7.43 0.45 -24.22
C LYS A 276 7.53 -0.45 -25.45
N TYR A 277 6.51 -1.26 -25.72
CA TYR A 277 6.39 -2.05 -26.94
C TYR A 277 6.39 -1.14 -28.17
N ASP A 278 5.50 -0.14 -28.22
CA ASP A 278 5.40 0.79 -29.35
C ASP A 278 6.74 1.48 -29.65
N LYS A 279 7.47 1.87 -28.59
CA LYS A 279 8.80 2.47 -28.73
C LYS A 279 9.86 1.48 -29.24
N ALA A 280 9.73 0.20 -28.93
CA ALA A 280 10.69 -0.84 -29.33
C ALA A 280 10.46 -1.32 -30.77
N THR A 281 9.20 -1.46 -31.19
CA THR A 281 8.81 -1.99 -32.50
C THR A 281 8.51 -0.89 -33.52
N LYS A 282 8.32 0.36 -33.09
CA LYS A 282 7.83 1.49 -33.92
C LYS A 282 6.47 1.20 -34.58
N ARG A 283 5.64 0.34 -33.97
CA ARG A 283 4.28 0.01 -34.40
C ARG A 283 3.25 0.57 -33.40
N ASN A 284 1.98 0.69 -33.80
CA ASN A 284 0.88 1.22 -32.97
C ASN A 284 0.14 0.11 -32.20
N GLY A 285 0.86 -0.79 -31.51
CA GLY A 285 0.22 -1.89 -30.76
C GLY A 285 -0.55 -1.40 -29.53
N GLY A 286 -0.08 -0.33 -28.89
CA GLY A 286 -0.72 0.27 -27.74
C GLY A 286 -2.07 0.90 -28.06
N GLU A 287 -2.22 1.56 -29.21
CA GLU A 287 -3.49 2.21 -29.62
C GLU A 287 -4.63 1.21 -29.79
N ILE A 288 -4.31 -0.01 -30.20
CA ILE A 288 -5.28 -1.09 -30.43
C ILE A 288 -5.67 -1.77 -29.11
N TYR A 289 -4.71 -2.01 -28.23
CA TYR A 289 -4.95 -2.72 -26.97
C TYR A 289 -5.47 -1.85 -25.82
N LEU A 290 -5.19 -0.54 -25.82
CA LEU A 290 -5.63 0.38 -24.77
C LEU A 290 -7.16 0.45 -24.58
N PRO A 291 -7.98 0.51 -25.64
CA PRO A 291 -9.44 0.43 -25.52
C PRO A 291 -9.90 -0.88 -24.86
N ARG A 292 -9.33 -2.03 -25.29
CA ARG A 292 -9.65 -3.34 -24.71
C ARG A 292 -9.34 -3.40 -23.22
N ILE A 293 -8.18 -2.89 -22.80
CA ILE A 293 -7.80 -2.79 -21.37
C ILE A 293 -8.79 -1.92 -20.58
N SER A 294 -9.34 -0.89 -21.20
CA SER A 294 -10.25 0.04 -20.54
C SER A 294 -11.64 -0.55 -20.29
N ASN A 295 -12.00 -1.64 -20.98
CA ASN A 295 -13.26 -2.36 -20.80
C ASN A 295 -13.27 -3.31 -19.59
N TYR A 296 -12.09 -3.65 -19.03
CA TYR A 296 -12.00 -4.51 -17.85
C TYR A 296 -12.46 -3.80 -16.58
N ASN A 297 -13.00 -4.57 -15.63
CA ASN A 297 -13.54 -4.09 -14.37
C ASN A 297 -12.44 -3.43 -13.49
N PHE A 298 -11.22 -3.97 -13.47
CA PHE A 298 -10.10 -3.34 -12.76
C PHE A 298 -9.74 -1.94 -13.29
N ALA A 299 -10.04 -1.67 -14.56
CA ALA A 299 -9.75 -0.39 -15.20
C ALA A 299 -10.88 0.64 -15.03
N ASN A 300 -12.11 0.17 -14.81
CA ASN A 300 -13.29 0.96 -14.47
C ASN A 300 -13.45 1.03 -12.94
N LEU A 301 -12.84 2.05 -12.33
CA LEU A 301 -12.83 2.22 -10.87
C LEU A 301 -14.17 2.68 -10.28
N SER A 302 -15.25 2.75 -11.07
CA SER A 302 -16.53 3.32 -10.63
C SER A 302 -17.15 2.51 -9.49
N SER A 303 -17.21 1.19 -9.61
CA SER A 303 -17.81 0.30 -8.60
C SER A 303 -17.08 0.39 -7.26
N ILE A 304 -15.75 0.37 -7.25
CA ILE A 304 -14.96 0.49 -6.02
C ILE A 304 -15.04 1.90 -5.43
N ASN A 305 -15.13 2.94 -6.27
CA ASN A 305 -15.32 4.31 -5.79
C ASN A 305 -16.68 4.50 -5.13
N ASN A 306 -17.75 3.92 -5.70
CA ASN A 306 -19.09 3.93 -5.12
C ASN A 306 -19.08 3.19 -3.77
N LEU A 307 -18.48 2.00 -3.69
CA LEU A 307 -18.34 1.26 -2.44
C LEU A 307 -17.58 2.05 -1.37
N ILE A 308 -16.49 2.74 -1.75
CA ILE A 308 -15.75 3.63 -0.85
C ILE A 308 -16.66 4.76 -0.35
N GLN A 309 -17.42 5.40 -1.24
CA GLN A 309 -18.32 6.48 -0.87
C GLN A 309 -19.45 6.00 0.05
N GLU A 310 -20.11 4.89 -0.27
CA GLU A 310 -21.14 4.27 0.58
C GLU A 310 -20.59 3.94 1.98
N THR A 311 -19.36 3.46 2.05
CA THR A 311 -18.68 3.19 3.33
C THR A 311 -18.43 4.48 4.12
N GLU A 312 -17.99 5.54 3.44
CA GLU A 312 -17.79 6.86 4.03
C GLU A 312 -19.09 7.43 4.60
N ASP A 313 -20.15 7.41 3.81
CA ASP A 313 -21.47 7.91 4.18
C ASP A 313 -22.07 7.09 5.34
N PHE A 314 -21.95 5.76 5.26
CA PHE A 314 -22.35 4.87 6.35
C PHE A 314 -21.62 5.19 7.65
N TYR A 315 -20.31 5.42 7.61
CA TYR A 315 -19.53 5.73 8.81
C TYR A 315 -19.88 7.11 9.39
N ILE A 316 -20.04 8.12 8.54
CA ILE A 316 -20.38 9.50 8.93
C ILE A 316 -21.74 9.51 9.65
N ASN A 317 -22.73 8.86 9.07
CA ASN A 317 -24.11 8.87 9.57
C ASN A 317 -24.25 8.08 10.88
N ASN A 318 -23.55 6.94 10.99
CA ASN A 318 -23.73 6.02 12.12
C ASN A 318 -22.77 6.24 13.30
N PHE A 319 -21.56 6.76 13.07
CA PHE A 319 -20.54 6.85 14.12
C PHE A 319 -20.12 8.27 14.50
N GLU A 320 -20.28 9.26 13.62
CA GLU A 320 -19.79 10.63 13.86
C GLU A 320 -20.91 11.69 13.75
N GLN A 321 -22.17 11.27 13.75
CA GLN A 321 -23.37 12.12 13.82
C GLN A 321 -23.37 13.24 12.75
N GLY A 322 -22.92 12.91 11.52
CA GLY A 322 -22.88 13.87 10.40
C GLY A 322 -21.59 14.70 10.29
N ALA A 323 -20.67 14.64 11.26
CA ALA A 323 -19.45 15.43 11.21
C ALA A 323 -18.38 14.84 10.26
N ARG A 324 -18.51 15.13 8.96
CA ARG A 324 -17.64 14.61 7.88
C ARG A 324 -16.15 14.81 8.13
N SER A 325 -15.71 15.98 8.60
CA SER A 325 -14.29 16.28 8.81
C SER A 325 -13.65 15.36 9.86
N ARG A 326 -14.33 15.14 10.99
CA ARG A 326 -13.88 14.23 12.05
C ARG A 326 -13.86 12.77 11.57
N ALA A 327 -14.85 12.39 10.77
CA ALA A 327 -14.92 11.07 10.16
C ALA A 327 -13.76 10.83 9.20
N MET A 328 -13.50 11.76 8.28
CA MET A 328 -12.40 11.67 7.32
C MET A 328 -11.04 11.63 8.01
N LYS A 329 -10.84 12.40 9.09
CA LYS A 329 -9.58 12.35 9.88
C LYS A 329 -9.34 10.97 10.53
N LYS A 330 -10.40 10.22 10.83
CA LYS A 330 -10.33 8.88 11.45
C LYS A 330 -10.24 7.76 10.41
N LEU A 331 -10.97 7.88 9.30
CA LEU A 331 -10.99 6.93 8.18
C LEU A 331 -9.71 7.00 7.35
N ARG A 332 -9.31 8.21 6.96
CA ARG A 332 -8.04 8.44 6.28
C ARG A 332 -6.98 8.32 7.35
N LEU A 333 -6.14 7.30 7.21
CA LEU A 333 -4.97 7.11 8.06
C LEU A 333 -4.28 8.47 8.21
N PRO A 334 -4.15 9.02 9.44
CA PRO A 334 -3.18 10.07 9.63
C PRO A 334 -1.88 9.49 9.12
N ASN A 335 -1.22 10.22 8.22
CA ASN A 335 0.13 9.89 7.81
C ASN A 335 0.95 10.01 9.09
N LYS A 336 0.99 8.95 9.89
CA LYS A 336 1.85 8.81 11.06
C LYS A 336 3.23 8.67 10.45
N GLY A 337 3.74 9.81 9.98
CA GLY A 337 5.15 9.98 9.73
C GLY A 337 5.87 9.41 10.94
N LEU A 338 7.01 8.81 10.66
CA LEU A 338 7.91 8.13 11.59
C LEU A 338 8.18 8.91 12.90
N ASN A 339 7.77 10.19 12.95
CA ASN A 339 7.66 11.11 14.09
C ASN A 339 7.05 10.56 15.40
N THR A 340 6.40 9.39 15.43
CA THR A 340 5.82 8.87 16.69
C THR A 340 6.86 8.15 17.56
N TYR A 341 7.92 7.59 16.97
CA TYR A 341 8.84 6.71 17.71
C TYR A 341 10.18 7.36 18.07
N TYR A 342 10.58 8.49 17.48
CA TYR A 342 11.88 9.11 17.78
C TYR A 342 12.06 9.43 19.26
N PHE A 343 11.03 9.96 19.93
CA PHE A 343 11.10 10.27 21.35
C PHE A 343 11.18 9.01 22.22
N VAL A 344 10.49 7.94 21.83
CA VAL A 344 10.54 6.65 22.53
C VAL A 344 11.90 5.99 22.34
N THR A 345 12.41 5.93 21.09
CA THR A 345 13.74 5.41 20.78
C THR A 345 14.84 6.21 21.49
N TRP A 346 14.71 7.54 21.54
CA TRP A 346 15.64 8.40 22.28
C TRP A 346 15.63 8.10 23.78
N ARG A 347 14.44 7.97 24.40
CA ARG A 347 14.33 7.60 25.82
C ARG A 347 14.91 6.22 26.11
N VAL A 348 14.62 5.23 25.27
CA VAL A 348 15.19 3.88 25.40
C VAL A 348 16.71 3.94 25.29
N GLY A 349 17.24 4.68 24.31
CA GLY A 349 18.68 4.90 24.19
C GLY A 349 19.30 5.58 25.41
N LEU A 350 18.61 6.56 26.01
CA LEU A 350 19.03 7.24 27.23
C LEU A 350 19.07 6.28 28.43
N TYR A 351 18.02 5.46 28.62
CA TYR A 351 17.99 4.50 29.73
C TYR A 351 19.07 3.41 29.58
N ILE A 352 19.31 2.92 28.36
CA ILE A 352 20.40 1.98 28.07
C ILE A 352 21.76 2.65 28.32
N GLY A 353 21.93 3.91 27.92
CA GLY A 353 23.16 4.67 28.14
C GLY A 353 23.45 4.90 29.63
N LEU A 354 22.42 5.13 30.44
CA LEU A 354 22.56 5.28 31.90
C LEU A 354 22.77 3.94 32.62
N SER A 355 22.20 2.83 32.12
CA SER A 355 22.34 1.53 32.77
C SER A 355 23.69 0.86 32.49
N LEU A 356 24.30 1.11 31.32
CA LEU A 356 25.58 0.49 30.93
C LEU A 356 26.73 0.75 31.94
N PRO A 357 27.01 1.98 32.39
CA PRO A 357 28.06 2.23 33.39
C PRO A 357 27.78 1.55 34.74
N ILE A 358 26.51 1.48 35.15
CA ILE A 358 26.10 0.83 36.41
C ILE A 358 26.36 -0.67 36.32
N LEU A 359 26.04 -1.28 35.18
CA LEU A 359 26.27 -2.70 34.93
C LEU A 359 27.78 -3.02 34.91
N VAL A 360 28.59 -2.20 34.24
CA VAL A 360 30.06 -2.36 34.24
C VAL A 360 30.61 -2.29 35.66
N ARG A 361 30.17 -1.30 36.47
CA ARG A 361 30.60 -1.18 37.87
C ARG A 361 30.15 -2.35 38.75
N ALA A 362 28.96 -2.89 38.52
CA ALA A 362 28.49 -4.08 39.22
C ALA A 362 29.36 -5.31 38.89
N ILE A 363 29.74 -5.49 37.61
CA ILE A 363 30.65 -6.57 37.21
C ILE A 363 32.04 -6.39 37.83
N GLU A 364 32.61 -5.17 37.77
CA GLU A 364 33.90 -4.87 38.39
C GLU A 364 33.89 -5.16 39.90
N LEU A 365 32.81 -4.80 40.61
CA LEU A 365 32.66 -5.09 42.03
C LEU A 365 32.61 -6.60 42.30
N GLY A 366 31.91 -7.37 41.47
CA GLY A 366 31.85 -8.83 41.57
C GLY A 366 33.23 -9.49 41.38
N ILE A 367 34.01 -9.00 40.41
CA ILE A 367 35.39 -9.46 40.17
C ILE A 367 36.29 -9.10 41.36
N ASN A 368 36.18 -7.88 41.89
CA ASN A 368 36.96 -7.44 43.06
C ASN A 368 36.64 -8.27 44.32
N MET A 369 35.36 -8.57 44.58
CA MET A 369 34.98 -9.45 45.69
C MET A 369 35.55 -10.86 45.52
N TYR A 370 35.58 -11.39 44.29
CA TYR A 370 36.20 -12.68 43.99
C TYR A 370 37.71 -12.66 44.23
N THR A 371 38.42 -11.64 43.75
CA THR A 371 39.88 -11.53 43.92
C THR A 371 40.29 -11.34 45.38
N TRP A 372 39.56 -10.51 46.15
CA TRP A 372 39.80 -10.34 47.59
C TRP A 372 39.59 -11.63 48.37
N THR A 373 38.55 -12.40 48.04
CA THR A 373 38.30 -13.71 48.65
C THR A 373 39.45 -14.68 48.37
N LYS A 374 39.94 -14.73 47.11
CA LYS A 374 41.07 -15.59 46.73
C LYS A 374 42.40 -15.17 47.36
N ALA A 375 42.59 -13.87 47.58
CA ALA A 375 43.78 -13.31 48.22
C ALA A 375 43.75 -13.38 49.76
N GLY A 376 42.67 -13.90 50.37
CA GLY A 376 42.52 -13.98 51.82
C GLY A 376 42.23 -12.62 52.50
N ILE A 377 41.81 -11.61 51.73
CA ILE A 377 41.50 -10.27 52.24
C ILE A 377 40.05 -10.25 52.76
N ASN A 378 39.87 -9.92 54.04
CA ASN A 378 38.54 -9.81 54.64
C ASN A 378 37.87 -8.46 54.30
N TYR A 379 37.37 -8.35 53.06
CA TYR A 379 36.71 -7.14 52.55
C TYR A 379 35.45 -6.75 53.35
N LYS A 380 34.81 -7.69 54.06
CA LYS A 380 33.65 -7.40 54.92
C LYS A 380 34.01 -6.49 56.09
N PHE A 381 35.22 -6.68 56.62
CA PHE A 381 35.76 -5.86 57.70
C PHE A 381 36.26 -4.51 57.19
N ILE A 382 36.95 -4.49 56.04
CA ILE A 382 37.52 -3.26 55.44
C ILE A 382 36.44 -2.24 55.07
N PHE A 383 35.32 -2.70 54.52
CA PHE A 383 34.20 -1.85 54.12
C PHE A 383 33.09 -1.77 55.17
N GLU A 384 33.34 -2.26 56.39
CA GLU A 384 32.39 -2.22 57.52
C GLU A 384 30.99 -2.78 57.18
N PHE A 385 30.93 -3.82 56.36
CA PHE A 385 29.66 -4.46 56.00
C PHE A 385 29.08 -5.23 57.18
N ASP A 386 27.78 -5.09 57.44
CA ASP A 386 27.08 -5.83 58.49
C ASP A 386 27.24 -7.36 58.27
N PRO A 387 27.80 -8.10 59.26
CA PRO A 387 27.99 -9.55 59.15
C PRO A 387 26.70 -10.33 58.89
N ARG A 388 25.54 -9.80 59.30
CA ARG A 388 24.24 -10.48 59.19
C ARG A 388 23.55 -10.28 57.84
N HIS A 389 23.90 -9.23 57.10
CA HIS A 389 23.27 -8.85 55.83
C HIS A 389 24.32 -8.56 54.75
N ASN A 390 25.15 -9.55 54.40
CA ASN A 390 26.10 -9.43 53.28
C ASN A 390 25.93 -10.55 52.25
N LEU A 391 26.11 -10.19 50.98
CA LEU A 391 26.16 -11.14 49.87
C LEU A 391 27.59 -11.66 49.72
N ASN A 392 27.73 -12.98 49.60
CA ASN A 392 29.00 -13.58 49.18
C ASN A 392 29.23 -13.30 47.67
N TYR A 393 30.47 -13.33 47.18
CA TYR A 393 30.77 -13.05 45.76
C TYR A 393 29.94 -13.94 44.81
N ARG A 394 29.72 -15.20 45.19
CA ARG A 394 28.89 -16.15 44.44
C ARG A 394 27.42 -15.75 44.43
N GLN A 395 26.87 -15.35 45.57
CA GLN A 395 25.48 -14.88 45.68
C GLN A 395 25.29 -13.54 44.95
N TYR A 396 26.27 -12.65 45.00
CA TYR A 396 26.28 -11.39 44.27
C TYR A 396 26.29 -11.62 42.75
N CYS A 397 27.14 -12.52 42.25
CA CYS A 397 27.13 -12.91 40.85
C CYS A 397 25.84 -13.64 40.44
N GLU A 398 25.27 -14.49 41.30
CA GLU A 398 23.99 -15.15 41.06
C GLU A 398 22.82 -14.15 40.98
N VAL A 399 22.85 -13.06 41.75
CA VAL A 399 21.86 -11.98 41.65
C VAL A 399 22.03 -11.19 40.34
N ILE A 400 23.26 -10.87 39.94
CA ILE A 400 23.54 -10.11 38.71
C ILE A 400 23.26 -10.91 37.43
N LEU A 401 23.42 -12.24 37.47
CA LEU A 401 23.23 -13.11 36.30
C LEU A 401 21.78 -13.58 36.12
N ASN A 402 20.94 -13.49 37.16
CA ASN A 402 19.53 -13.93 37.11
C ASN A 402 18.52 -12.77 36.96
N ASP A 403 18.94 -11.51 37.13
CA ASP A 403 18.19 -10.30 36.76
C ASP A 403 18.68 -9.73 35.41
#